data_AF-A0A924II63-F1
#
_entry.id   AF-A0A924II63-F1
#
_cell.length_a   1.000
_cell.length_b   1.000
_cell.length_c   1.000
_cell.angle_alpha   90.00
_cell.angle_beta   90.00
_cell.angle_gamma   90.00
#
_symmetry.space_group_name_H-M   'P 1'
#
loop_
_entity.id
_entity.type
_entity.pdbx_description
1 polymer ?
#
loop_
_entity_poly.entity_id
_entity_poly.type
_entity_poly.pdbx_seq_one_letter_code
_entity_poly.pdbx_strand_id
1 'polypeptide(L)'
;MIKISLILIIMATLNIVIAAPSQPFLQIITEKDKSEVLAIIDRVCADSWCSGDYEYKFSTFSCNDNTAACTLTFKIIDRDAKPGEVNFRNKRCIFKEITSKEKIFTGVTLNEEFYDQLNYCVSNRESK
;
A
#
# COMPACT_ATOMS: atom_id res chain seq x y z
N MET A 1 0.13 -69.09 27.81
CA MET A 1 -0.74 -68.43 26.83
C MET A 1 -1.49 -67.30 27.53
N ILE A 2 -1.02 -66.07 27.39
CA ILE A 2 -1.51 -64.89 28.13
C ILE A 2 -2.44 -64.10 27.19
N LYS A 3 -3.74 -64.04 27.51
CA LYS A 3 -4.71 -63.14 26.88
C LYS A 3 -4.70 -61.82 27.64
N ILE A 4 -3.86 -60.86 27.22
CA ILE A 4 -3.99 -59.46 27.63
C ILE A 4 -4.85 -58.79 26.55
N SER A 5 -6.12 -58.58 26.89
CA SER A 5 -7.06 -57.81 26.09
C SER A 5 -6.64 -56.35 26.17
N LEU A 6 -5.84 -55.91 25.20
CA LEU A 6 -5.31 -54.56 25.11
C LEU A 6 -6.46 -53.60 24.79
N ILE A 7 -6.85 -52.82 25.80
CA ILE A 7 -7.77 -51.70 25.68
C ILE A 7 -7.15 -50.71 24.67
N LEU A 8 -7.75 -50.60 23.49
CA LEU A 8 -7.45 -49.56 22.52
C LEU A 8 -7.98 -48.22 23.07
N ILE A 9 -7.16 -47.54 23.89
CA ILE A 9 -7.41 -46.14 24.24
C ILE A 9 -6.94 -45.31 23.06
N ILE A 10 -7.88 -44.96 22.19
CA ILE A 10 -7.70 -43.99 21.11
C ILE A 10 -7.41 -42.63 21.77
N MET A 11 -6.13 -42.27 21.90
CA MET A 11 -5.72 -40.90 22.20
C MET A 11 -6.06 -40.01 21.00
N ALA A 12 -7.29 -39.49 20.99
CA ALA A 12 -7.63 -38.35 20.16
C ALA A 12 -6.91 -37.11 20.71
N THR A 13 -5.74 -36.80 20.15
CA THR A 13 -5.07 -35.53 20.40
C THR A 13 -5.89 -34.43 19.75
N LEU A 14 -6.73 -33.78 20.56
CA LEU A 14 -7.47 -32.58 20.19
C LEU A 14 -6.47 -31.43 20.00
N ASN A 15 -6.02 -31.22 18.76
CA ASN A 15 -5.26 -30.03 18.39
C ASN A 15 -6.21 -28.84 18.40
N ILE A 16 -6.31 -28.17 19.56
CA ILE A 16 -6.99 -26.88 19.67
C ILE A 16 -6.11 -25.86 18.92
N VAL A 17 -6.47 -25.57 17.67
CA VAL A 17 -5.91 -24.43 16.94
C VAL A 17 -6.48 -23.18 17.59
N ILE A 18 -5.73 -22.62 18.54
CA ILE A 18 -6.04 -21.32 19.13
C ILE A 18 -5.79 -20.31 18.03
N ALA A 19 -6.85 -19.80 17.40
CA ALA A 19 -6.77 -18.66 16.50
C ALA A 19 -6.23 -17.48 17.34
N ALA A 20 -4.96 -17.14 17.14
CA ALA A 20 -4.37 -16.00 17.82
C ALA A 20 -5.19 -14.75 17.45
N PRO A 21 -5.62 -13.94 18.43
CA PRO A 21 -6.27 -12.67 18.11
C PRO A 21 -5.26 -11.83 17.32
N SER A 22 -5.62 -11.44 16.10
CA SER A 22 -4.83 -10.50 15.30
C SER A 22 -4.66 -9.24 16.12
N GLN A 23 -3.42 -8.98 16.60
CA GLN A 23 -3.14 -7.78 17.37
C GLN A 23 -3.52 -6.55 16.54
N PRO A 24 -4.14 -5.52 17.14
CA PRO A 24 -4.43 -4.29 16.43
C PRO A 24 -3.11 -3.75 15.90
N PHE A 25 -3.06 -3.62 14.59
CA PHE A 25 -1.89 -3.12 13.90
C PHE A 25 -1.78 -1.63 14.23
N LEU A 26 -0.93 -1.26 15.19
CA LEU A 26 -0.66 0.14 15.53
C LEU A 26 0.18 0.74 14.41
N GLN A 27 -0.50 1.14 13.33
CA GLN A 27 0.11 1.87 12.22
C GLN A 27 0.44 3.27 12.73
N ILE A 28 1.68 3.50 13.19
CA ILE A 28 2.13 4.86 13.57
C ILE A 28 2.58 5.58 12.29
N ILE A 29 1.64 5.78 11.34
CA ILE A 29 1.85 6.67 10.19
C ILE A 29 1.16 7.98 10.50
N THR A 30 1.95 8.98 10.89
CA THR A 30 1.43 10.29 11.31
C THR A 30 0.99 11.13 10.10
N GLU A 31 0.18 12.17 10.32
CA GLU A 31 -0.14 13.16 9.28
C GLU A 31 1.12 13.84 8.71
N LYS A 32 2.16 13.99 9.54
CA LYS A 32 3.45 14.50 9.10
C LYS A 32 4.10 13.54 8.11
N ASP A 33 4.12 12.25 8.41
CA ASP A 33 4.67 11.23 7.50
C ASP A 33 3.91 11.21 6.17
N LYS A 34 2.57 11.30 6.21
CA LYS A 34 1.74 11.34 5.00
C LYS A 34 2.04 12.56 4.12
N SER A 35 2.22 13.72 4.75
CA SER A 35 2.60 14.96 4.08
C SER A 35 4.01 14.86 3.48
N GLU A 36 4.93 14.22 4.20
CA GLU A 36 6.30 14.00 3.73
C GLU A 36 6.37 13.03 2.54
N VAL A 37 5.56 11.97 2.53
CA VAL A 37 5.38 11.11 1.35
C VAL A 37 4.94 11.93 0.15
N LEU A 38 3.88 12.74 0.27
CA LEU A 38 3.41 13.58 -0.83
C LEU A 38 4.49 14.52 -1.35
N ALA A 39 5.23 15.19 -0.46
CA ALA A 39 6.32 16.07 -0.83
C ALA A 39 7.46 15.34 -1.57
N ILE A 40 7.79 14.11 -1.16
CA ILE A 40 8.78 13.30 -1.88
C ILE A 40 8.25 12.89 -3.26
N ILE A 41 6.98 12.47 -3.36
CA ILE A 41 6.34 12.08 -4.62
C ILE A 41 6.32 13.25 -5.61
N ASP A 42 5.96 14.45 -5.17
CA ASP A 42 5.97 15.64 -6.02
C ASP A 42 7.38 15.92 -6.59
N ARG A 43 8.44 15.71 -5.78
CA ARG A 43 9.83 15.82 -6.26
C ARG A 43 10.19 14.73 -7.26
N VAL A 44 9.85 13.47 -6.97
CA VAL A 44 10.08 12.34 -7.89
C VAL A 44 9.40 12.57 -9.22
N CYS A 45 8.16 13.09 -9.22
CA CYS A 45 7.44 13.35 -10.45
C CYS A 45 8.15 14.40 -11.30
N ALA A 46 8.63 15.49 -10.69
CA ALA A 46 9.39 16.52 -11.39
C ALA A 46 10.62 15.96 -12.12
N ASP A 47 11.23 14.89 -11.59
CA ASP A 47 12.43 14.28 -12.14
C ASP A 47 12.15 13.16 -13.17
N SER A 48 10.95 12.57 -13.20
CA SER A 48 10.69 11.34 -13.97
C SER A 48 9.32 11.29 -14.65
N TRP A 49 8.23 11.14 -13.91
CA TRP A 49 6.89 10.89 -14.48
C TRP A 49 6.26 12.12 -15.12
N CYS A 50 6.50 13.31 -14.56
CA CYS A 50 5.85 14.56 -15.01
C CYS A 50 6.51 15.18 -16.26
N SER A 51 7.55 14.56 -16.82
CA SER A 51 8.23 15.05 -18.03
C SER A 51 7.56 14.61 -19.34
N GLY A 52 6.55 13.75 -19.30
CA GLY A 52 5.84 13.23 -20.47
C GLY A 52 4.65 14.09 -20.93
N ASP A 53 3.74 13.46 -21.69
CA ASP A 53 2.54 14.08 -22.30
C ASP A 53 1.48 14.51 -21.27
N TYR A 54 1.59 14.00 -20.04
CA TYR A 54 0.66 14.25 -18.95
C TYR A 54 1.30 15.04 -17.81
N GLU A 55 0.50 15.89 -17.19
CA GLU A 55 0.80 16.48 -15.88
C GLU A 55 0.15 15.66 -14.77
N TYR A 56 0.90 15.38 -13.70
CA TYR A 56 0.39 14.67 -12.53
C TYR A 56 0.19 15.65 -11.37
N LYS A 57 -0.95 15.52 -10.69
CA LYS A 57 -1.24 16.27 -9.47
C LYS A 57 -1.59 15.31 -8.34
N PHE A 58 -0.65 15.08 -7.44
CA PHE A 58 -0.85 14.24 -6.25
C PHE A 58 -1.61 15.04 -5.20
N SER A 59 -2.72 14.48 -4.71
CA SER A 59 -3.69 15.23 -3.90
C SER A 59 -3.70 14.76 -2.44
N THR A 60 -3.76 13.46 -2.20
CA THR A 60 -3.87 12.91 -0.85
C THR A 60 -3.13 11.58 -0.73
N PHE A 61 -2.50 11.39 0.42
CA PHE A 61 -1.97 10.10 0.86
C PHE A 61 -2.59 9.79 2.22
N SER A 62 -3.37 8.71 2.30
CA SER A 62 -4.11 8.33 3.52
C SER A 62 -3.88 6.88 3.85
N CYS A 63 -3.77 6.55 5.13
CA CYS A 63 -3.57 5.19 5.60
C CYS A 63 -4.73 4.78 6.51
N ASN A 64 -5.15 3.51 6.38
CA ASN A 64 -6.18 2.90 7.19
C ASN A 64 -5.56 1.79 8.04
N ASP A 65 -5.44 2.08 9.33
CA ASP A 65 -4.80 1.20 10.31
C ASP A 65 -5.50 -0.15 10.44
N ASN A 66 -6.83 -0.20 10.22
CA ASN A 66 -7.60 -1.44 10.32
C ASN A 66 -7.32 -2.41 9.16
N THR A 67 -6.90 -1.89 8.00
CA THR A 67 -6.63 -2.70 6.81
C THR A 67 -5.14 -2.75 6.45
N ALA A 68 -4.29 -2.09 7.25
CA ALA A 68 -2.87 -1.90 6.97
C ALA A 68 -2.63 -1.45 5.51
N ALA A 69 -3.46 -0.54 5.01
CA ALA A 69 -3.42 -0.11 3.63
C ALA A 69 -3.34 1.41 3.50
N CYS A 70 -2.47 1.89 2.62
CA CYS A 70 -2.37 3.30 2.27
C CYS A 70 -2.86 3.53 0.84
N THR A 71 -3.51 4.68 0.62
CA THR A 71 -4.06 5.08 -0.67
C THR A 71 -3.48 6.42 -1.07
N LEU A 72 -2.83 6.46 -2.23
CA LEU A 72 -2.46 7.69 -2.92
C LEU A 72 -3.54 8.03 -3.94
N THR A 73 -4.07 9.26 -3.88
CA THR A 73 -5.01 9.79 -4.86
C THR A 73 -4.36 10.92 -5.63
N PHE A 74 -4.51 10.91 -6.95
CA PHE A 74 -3.89 11.88 -7.84
C PHE A 74 -4.72 12.09 -9.10
N LYS A 75 -4.38 13.14 -9.86
CA LYS A 75 -4.96 13.43 -11.17
C LYS A 75 -3.89 13.28 -12.23
N ILE A 76 -4.30 12.78 -13.38
CA ILE A 76 -3.54 12.85 -14.64
C ILE A 76 -4.26 13.88 -15.50
N ILE A 77 -3.56 14.91 -15.92
CA ILE A 77 -4.08 16.04 -16.71
C ILE A 77 -3.44 15.97 -18.08
N ASP A 78 -4.27 15.95 -19.12
CA ASP A 78 -3.87 16.00 -20.51
C ASP A 78 -3.52 17.44 -20.90
N ARG A 79 -2.27 17.63 -21.35
CA ARG A 79 -1.74 18.95 -21.71
C ARG A 79 -2.27 19.44 -23.06
N ASP A 80 -2.72 18.54 -23.93
CA ASP A 80 -3.16 18.87 -25.29
C ASP A 80 -4.67 19.06 -25.42
N ALA A 81 -5.40 18.99 -24.30
CA ALA A 81 -6.84 19.11 -24.31
C ALA A 81 -7.32 20.50 -24.74
N LYS A 82 -8.43 20.52 -25.47
CA LYS A 82 -8.99 21.75 -26.02
C LYS A 82 -9.73 22.56 -24.95
N PRO A 83 -9.82 23.90 -25.10
CA PRO A 83 -10.62 24.73 -24.22
C PRO A 83 -12.07 24.22 -24.14
N GLY A 84 -12.53 23.90 -22.91
CA GLY A 84 -13.88 23.39 -22.64
C GLY A 84 -13.98 21.87 -22.48
N GLU A 85 -12.90 21.11 -22.67
CA GLU A 85 -12.87 19.67 -22.42
C GLU A 85 -12.46 19.36 -20.97
N VAL A 86 -13.09 18.34 -20.38
CA VAL A 86 -12.58 17.75 -19.13
C VAL A 86 -11.32 16.97 -19.48
N ASN A 87 -10.17 17.54 -19.11
CA ASN A 87 -8.87 17.02 -19.49
C ASN A 87 -8.18 16.23 -18.38
N PHE A 88 -8.88 15.86 -17.31
CA PHE A 88 -8.25 15.17 -16.19
C PHE A 88 -8.96 13.88 -15.80
N ARG A 89 -8.16 12.90 -15.36
CA ARG A 89 -8.61 11.62 -14.83
C ARG A 89 -8.15 11.48 -13.39
N ASN A 90 -9.11 11.26 -12.48
CA ASN A 90 -8.78 10.92 -11.09
C ASN A 90 -8.30 9.46 -11.02
N LYS A 91 -7.17 9.24 -10.39
CA LYS A 91 -6.52 7.93 -10.23
C LYS A 91 -6.19 7.69 -8.76
N ARG A 92 -6.03 6.40 -8.44
CA ARG A 92 -5.59 5.97 -7.12
C ARG A 92 -4.67 4.76 -7.19
N CYS A 93 -3.74 4.73 -6.24
CA CYS A 93 -2.86 3.62 -5.94
C CYS A 93 -3.15 3.14 -4.52
N ILE A 94 -3.28 1.82 -4.34
CA ILE A 94 -3.54 1.20 -3.03
C ILE A 94 -2.35 0.32 -2.72
N PHE A 95 -1.65 0.65 -1.64
CA PHE A 95 -0.52 -0.07 -1.10
C PHE A 95 -1.02 -0.86 0.11
N LYS A 96 -0.86 -2.18 0.07
CA LYS A 96 -1.28 -3.08 1.14
C LYS A 96 -0.09 -3.44 2.02
N GLU A 97 -0.36 -4.01 3.18
CA GLU A 97 0.66 -4.50 4.11
C GLU A 97 1.62 -3.39 4.58
N ILE A 98 1.13 -2.14 4.57
CA ILE A 98 1.86 -1.00 5.10
C ILE A 98 1.71 -1.05 6.61
N THR A 99 2.67 -1.74 7.20
CA THR A 99 2.64 -2.18 8.58
C THR A 99 3.63 -1.37 9.43
N SER A 100 4.35 -0.42 8.86
CA SER A 100 5.22 0.43 9.66
C SER A 100 5.70 1.62 8.84
N LYS A 101 6.37 2.57 9.48
CA LYS A 101 7.01 3.68 8.78
C LYS A 101 8.12 3.18 7.87
N GLU A 102 8.84 2.15 8.26
CA GLU A 102 9.94 1.54 7.49
C GLU A 102 9.45 0.86 6.20
N LYS A 103 8.17 0.50 6.14
CA LYS A 103 7.52 0.04 4.88
C LYS A 103 7.32 1.16 3.87
N ILE A 104 7.41 2.42 4.28
CA ILE A 104 7.31 3.59 3.40
C ILE A 104 8.68 4.26 3.22
N PHE A 105 9.47 4.34 4.29
CA PHE A 105 10.68 5.14 4.36
C PHE A 105 11.93 4.32 4.64
N THR A 106 13.07 4.78 4.14
CA THR A 106 14.40 4.39 4.60
C THR A 106 15.16 5.66 4.96
N GLY A 107 15.16 6.00 6.24
CA GLY A 107 15.65 7.31 6.71
C GLY A 107 14.71 8.44 6.28
N VAL A 108 15.18 9.29 5.36
CA VAL A 108 14.46 10.47 4.83
C VAL A 108 13.97 10.30 3.39
N THR A 109 14.23 9.15 2.77
CA THR A 109 13.78 8.82 1.41
C THR A 109 12.70 7.75 1.45
N LEU A 110 12.01 7.54 0.32
CA LEU A 110 11.15 6.38 0.17
C LEU A 110 11.99 5.11 0.23
N ASN A 111 11.44 4.09 0.87
CA ASN A 111 11.95 2.73 0.77
C ASN A 111 11.86 2.25 -0.68
N GLU A 112 12.86 1.49 -1.12
CA GLU A 112 12.98 1.00 -2.51
C GLU A 112 11.76 0.16 -2.95
N GLU A 113 11.30 -0.76 -2.10
CA GLU A 113 10.13 -1.60 -2.39
C GLU A 113 8.87 -0.75 -2.56
N PHE A 114 8.68 0.24 -1.69
CA PHE A 114 7.55 1.17 -1.79
C PHE A 114 7.63 2.06 -3.02
N TYR A 115 8.84 2.54 -3.35
CA TYR A 115 9.09 3.34 -4.55
C TYR A 115 8.76 2.56 -5.82
N ASP A 116 9.16 1.29 -5.91
CA ASP A 116 8.87 0.44 -7.06
C ASP A 116 7.36 0.19 -7.22
N GLN A 117 6.66 -0.10 -6.11
CA GLN A 117 5.21 -0.24 -6.12
C GLN A 117 4.51 1.04 -6.57
N LEU A 118 4.99 2.19 -6.10
CA LEU A 118 4.49 3.50 -6.47
C LEU A 118 4.70 3.75 -7.97
N ASN A 119 5.92 3.57 -8.46
CA ASN A 119 6.29 3.72 -9.86
C ASN A 119 5.42 2.84 -10.76
N TYR A 120 5.38 1.54 -10.47
CA TYR A 120 4.55 0.59 -11.21
C TYR A 120 3.07 0.99 -11.21
N CYS A 121 2.54 1.44 -10.07
CA CYS A 121 1.15 1.84 -10.00
C CYS A 121 0.87 3.10 -10.83
N VAL A 122 1.67 4.16 -10.69
CA VAL A 122 1.48 5.43 -11.41
C VAL A 122 1.58 5.20 -12.92
N SER A 123 2.63 4.53 -13.40
CA SER A 123 2.81 4.24 -14.83
C SER A 123 1.66 3.42 -15.42
N ASN A 124 1.12 2.44 -14.67
CA ASN A 124 -0.02 1.64 -15.15
C ASN A 124 -1.37 2.39 -15.14
N ARG A 125 -1.42 3.62 -14.63
CA ARG A 125 -2.63 4.47 -14.68
C ARG A 125 -2.63 5.44 -15.86
N GLU A 126 -1.53 5.56 -16.58
CA GLU A 126 -1.43 6.42 -17.77
C GLU A 126 -2.33 5.92 -18.91
N SER A 127 -2.37 4.59 -19.12
CA SER A 127 -3.04 3.94 -20.27
C SER A 127 -4.51 3.54 -20.03
N LYS A 128 -5.11 3.87 -18.88
CA LYS A 128 -6.48 3.49 -18.50
C LYS A 128 -7.31 4.69 -18.06
#